data_AF-A0A0C9T6N6-F1
#
_entry.id   AF-A0A0C9T6N6-F1
#
_cell.length_a   1.000
_cell.length_b   1.000
_cell.length_c   1.000
_cell.angle_alpha   90.00
_cell.angle_beta   90.00
_cell.angle_gamma   90.00
#
_symmetry.space_group_name_H-M   'P 1'
#
loop_
_entity.id
_entity.type
_entity.pdbx_description
1 polymer ?
#
loop_
_entity_poly.entity_id
_entity_poly.type
_entity_poly.pdbx_seq_one_letter_code
_entity_poly.pdbx_strand_id
1 'polypeptide(L)' 'GVFRSDNGELKHNDLKAWFLSRGTIHQFTSAHTSTQNSHVEHVHLTLMGKARVM' A
#
# COMPACT_ATOMS: atom_id res chain seq x y z
N GLY A 1 -12.32 -5.58 4.85
CA GLY A 1 -10.93 -5.94 5.24
C GLY A 1 -10.16 -4.70 5.64
N VAL A 2 -8.86 -4.78 5.94
CA VAL A 2 -8.01 -3.60 6.21
C VAL A 2 -7.01 -3.45 5.08
N PHE A 3 -7.01 -2.29 4.43
CA PHE A 3 -6.01 -1.90 3.46
C PHE A 3 -5.04 -0.91 4.12
N ARG A 4 -3.73 -1.22 4.09
CA ARG A 4 -2.67 -0.36 4.65
C ARG A 4 -1.82 0.17 3.52
N SER A 5 -1.61 1.48 3.50
CA SER A 5 -0.68 2.13 2.60
C SER A 5 0.18 3.15 3.31
N ASP A 6 1.21 3.65 2.62
CA ASP A 6 1.95 4.80 3.08
C ASP A 6 1.08 6.07 3.15
N ASN A 7 1.61 7.06 3.85
CA ASN A 7 0.97 8.34 4.07
C ASN A 7 1.05 9.29 2.85
N GLY A 8 1.26 8.74 1.65
CA GLY A 8 1.55 9.46 0.41
C GLY A 8 0.33 9.72 -0.45
N GLU A 9 0.45 9.41 -1.74
CA GLU A 9 -0.49 9.78 -2.80
C GLU A 9 -1.89 9.16 -2.66
N LEU A 10 -2.02 8.08 -1.89
CA LEU A 10 -3.29 7.35 -1.74
C LEU A 10 -4.30 8.04 -0.80
N LYS A 11 -4.05 9.29 -0.40
CA LYS A 11 -4.93 10.10 0.47
C LYS A 11 -6.02 10.89 -0.27
N HIS A 12 -6.62 10.34 -1.31
CA HIS A 12 -7.72 11.00 -2.00
C HIS A 12 -9.09 10.57 -1.47
N ASN A 13 -10.02 11.53 -1.37
CA ASN A 13 -11.36 11.30 -0.85
C ASN A 13 -12.15 10.27 -1.67
N ASP A 14 -11.92 10.23 -2.99
CA ASP A 14 -12.57 9.27 -3.87
C ASP A 14 -12.13 7.83 -3.56
N LEU A 15 -10.85 7.64 -3.25
CA LEU A 15 -10.30 6.34 -2.85
C LEU A 15 -10.89 5.90 -1.51
N LYS A 16 -11.02 6.83 -0.56
CA LYS A 16 -11.67 6.58 0.73
C LYS A 16 -13.15 6.19 0.55
N ALA A 17 -13.89 6.91 -0.30
CA ALA A 17 -15.28 6.60 -0.60
C ALA A 17 -15.43 5.21 -1.26
N TRP A 18 -14.49 4.86 -2.15
CA TRP A 18 -14.43 3.54 -2.78
C TRP A 18 -14.13 2.43 -1.77
N PHE A 19 -13.19 2.62 -0.83
CA PHE A 19 -12.94 1.62 0.21
C PHE A 19 -14.14 1.44 1.14
N LEU A 20 -14.81 2.53 1.51
CA LEU A 20 -16.02 2.50 2.33
C LEU A 20 -17.16 1.73 1.65
N SER A 21 -17.37 1.93 0.34
CA SER A 21 -18.40 1.20 -0.42
C SER A 21 -18.15 -0.32 -0.47
N ARG A 22 -16.88 -0.74 -0.28
CA ARG A 22 -16.47 -2.15 -0.22
C ARG A 22 -16.31 -2.69 1.22
N GLY A 23 -16.76 -1.95 2.24
CA GLY A 23 -16.62 -2.38 3.64
C GLY A 23 -15.15 -2.58 4.06
N THR A 24 -14.25 -1.78 3.47
CA THR A 24 -12.81 -1.87 3.72
C THR A 24 -12.32 -0.60 4.42
N ILE A 25 -11.50 -0.79 5.44
CA ILE A 25 -10.91 0.32 6.20
C ILE A 25 -9.54 0.61 5.61
N HIS A 26 -9.33 1.86 5.20
CA HIS A 26 -8.02 2.34 4.76
C HIS A 26 -7.26 2.91 5.97
N GLN A 27 -6.09 2.33 6.27
CA GLN A 27 -5.16 2.76 7.30
C GLN A 27 -3.88 3.28 6.66
N PHE A 28 -3.31 4.34 7.24
CA PHE A 28 -2.05 4.92 6.78
C PHE A 28 -0.92 4.58 7.75
N THR A 29 0.28 4.31 7.23
CA THR A 29 1.48 4.19 8.04
C THR A 29 1.95 5.56 8.52
N SER A 30 2.81 5.59 9.53
CA SER A 30 3.43 6.83 10.00
C SER A 30 4.25 7.48 8.89
N ALA A 31 4.29 8.81 8.89
CA ALA A 31 5.17 9.56 8.01
C ALA A 31 6.64 9.13 8.25
N HIS A 32 7.42 9.06 7.16
CA HIS A 32 8.85 8.76 7.18
C HIS A 32 9.25 7.41 7.81
N THR A 33 8.31 6.45 7.89
CA THR A 33 8.60 5.11 8.44
C THR A 33 8.44 4.04 7.36
N SER A 34 9.43 3.91 6.47
CA SER A 34 9.42 2.89 5.39
C SER A 34 9.40 1.46 5.93
N THR A 35 9.95 1.21 7.13
CA THR A 35 9.94 -0.12 7.79
C THR A 35 8.53 -0.70 7.99
N GLN A 36 7.50 0.15 8.09
CA GLN A 36 6.11 -0.30 8.22
C GLN A 36 5.56 -0.92 6.93
N ASN A 37 6.21 -0.67 5.79
CA ASN A 37 5.86 -1.19 4.47
C ASN A 37 6.87 -2.23 3.94
N SER A 38 7.83 -2.67 4.75
CA SER A 38 8.91 -3.57 4.29
C SER A 38 8.39 -4.84 3.63
N HIS A 39 7.28 -5.41 4.08
CA HIS A 39 6.72 -6.59 3.41
C HIS A 39 6.38 -6.33 1.94
N VAL A 40 5.72 -5.21 1.64
CA VAL A 40 5.37 -4.81 0.27
C VAL A 40 6.62 -4.51 -0.54
N GLU A 41 7.62 -3.84 0.05
CA GLU A 41 8.90 -3.55 -0.59
C GLU A 41 9.66 -4.82 -0.98
N HIS A 42 9.71 -5.82 -0.09
CA HIS A 42 10.33 -7.12 -0.36
C HIS A 42 9.62 -7.89 -1.49
N VAL A 43 8.29 -7.89 -1.50
CA VAL A 43 7.50 -8.52 -2.57
C VAL A 43 7.73 -7.79 -3.88
N HIS A 44 7.77 -6.45 -3.88
CA HIS A 44 8.06 -5.65 -5.05
C HIS A 44 9.43 -5.98 -5.65
N LEU A 45 10.48 -6.03 -4.82
CA LEU A 45 11.84 -6.40 -5.27
C LEU A 45 11.88 -7.82 -5.85
N THR A 46 11.16 -8.77 -5.22
CA THR A 46 11.06 -10.14 -5.72
C THR A 46 10.39 -10.19 -7.09
N LEU A 47 9.32 -9.45 -7.29
CA LEU A 47 8.61 -9.36 -8.56
C LEU A 47 9.51 -8.77 -9.65
N MET A 48 10.21 -7.67 -9.35
CA MET A 48 11.15 -7.03 -10.28
C MET A 48 12.33 -7.93 -10.63
N GLY A 49 12.84 -8.69 -9.65
CA GLY A 49 13.88 -9.69 -9.87
C GLY A 49 13.43 -10.78 -10.83
N LYS A 50 12.21 -11.31 -10.66
CA LYS A 50 11.63 -12.30 -11.58
C LYS A 50 11.43 -11.74 -12.99
N ALA A 51 10.87 -10.53 -13.09
CA ALA A 51 10.61 -9.88 -14.38
C ALA A 51 11.89 -9.58 -15.17
N ARG A 52 13.02 -9.30 -14.49
CA ARG A 52 14.31 -9.06 -15.14
C ARG A 52 14.92 -10.31 -15.77
N VAL A 53 14.60 -11.49 -15.23
CA VAL A 53 15.20 -12.77 -15.66
C VAL A 53 14.40 -13.43 -16.80
N MET A 54 13.18 -12.96 -17.07
CA MET A 54 12.37 -13.35 -18.22
C MET A 54 12.78 -12.59 -19.48
#